data_AF-A0A0G1A4P2-F1
#
_entry.id   AF-A0A0G1A4P2-F1
#
_cell.length_a   1.000
_cell.length_b   1.000
_cell.length_c   1.000
_cell.angle_alpha   90.00
_cell.angle_beta   90.00
_cell.angle_gamma   90.00
#
_symmetry.space_group_name_H-M   'P 1'
#
loop_
_entity.id
_entity.type
_entity.pdbx_description
1 polymer ?
#
loop_
_entity_poly.entity_id
_entity_poly.type
_entity_poly.pdbx_seq_one_letter_code
_entity_poly.pdbx_strand_id
1 'polypeptide(L)'
;MEPERHTWRKHPDLIHYADYIESEFWTERKRLYFATHAKACRVCGLSQVDLHHLQYGSYGHEQDKHLAALCRVHHDALHKWMGVRKNTYYQTVDFIEAERAKFMETNNRRPAAVSIARAPANPRYSFANLVDDMARPIWNLLAFLGLNHTK
;
A
#
# COMPACT_ATOMS: atom_id res chain seq x y z
N MET A 1 -31.65 -10.92 16.51
CA MET A 1 -32.00 -9.69 15.78
C MET A 1 -31.47 -9.86 14.38
N GLU A 2 -32.35 -10.10 13.42
CA GLU A 2 -31.99 -10.18 12.01
C GLU A 2 -31.84 -8.74 11.50
N PRO A 3 -30.71 -8.34 10.90
CA PRO A 3 -30.56 -6.98 10.42
C PRO A 3 -31.63 -6.73 9.36
N GLU A 4 -32.43 -5.69 9.58
CA GLU A 4 -33.46 -5.25 8.65
C GLU A 4 -32.85 -5.21 7.25
N ARG A 5 -33.40 -6.02 6.33
CA ARG A 5 -32.96 -6.05 4.95
C ARG A 5 -33.30 -4.69 4.34
N HIS A 6 -32.33 -3.78 4.36
CA HIS A 6 -32.45 -2.43 3.85
C HIS A 6 -33.17 -2.43 2.49
N THR A 7 -34.30 -1.73 2.47
CA THR A 7 -35.38 -1.77 1.46
C THR A 7 -34.97 -1.25 0.08
N TRP A 8 -33.73 -0.81 -0.09
CA TRP A 8 -33.22 -0.15 -1.30
C TRP A 8 -32.74 -1.12 -2.39
N ARG A 9 -32.77 -2.45 -2.15
CA ARG A 9 -32.46 -3.49 -3.17
C ARG A 9 -33.36 -3.46 -4.40
N LYS A 10 -34.44 -2.68 -4.41
CA LYS A 10 -35.47 -2.74 -5.45
C LYS A 10 -35.23 -1.81 -6.64
N HIS A 11 -34.43 -0.74 -6.51
CA HIS A 11 -34.24 0.24 -7.60
C HIS A 11 -32.82 0.88 -7.61
N PRO A 12 -31.79 0.15 -8.06
CA PRO A 12 -30.42 0.68 -8.17
C PRO A 12 -30.28 1.85 -9.16
N ASP A 13 -31.24 2.02 -10.07
CA ASP A 13 -31.18 2.98 -11.16
C ASP A 13 -31.53 4.43 -10.77
N LEU A 14 -31.93 4.66 -9.51
CA LEU A 14 -32.40 5.97 -9.01
C LEU A 14 -31.52 6.58 -7.91
N ILE A 15 -30.36 5.98 -7.59
CA ILE A 15 -29.47 6.54 -6.57
C ILE A 15 -28.70 7.71 -7.18
N HIS A 16 -28.91 8.92 -6.65
CA HIS A 16 -28.13 10.08 -7.02
C HIS A 16 -26.68 9.91 -6.53
N TYR A 17 -25.70 10.36 -7.33
CA TYR A 17 -24.29 10.14 -7.03
C TYR A 17 -23.88 10.67 -5.64
N ALA A 18 -24.41 11.84 -5.25
CA ALA A 18 -24.13 12.45 -3.95
C ALA A 18 -24.56 11.53 -2.79
N ASP A 19 -25.75 10.95 -2.86
CA ASP A 19 -26.24 10.03 -1.84
C ASP A 19 -25.44 8.73 -1.85
N TYR A 20 -25.06 8.25 -3.04
CA TYR A 20 -24.28 7.03 -3.18
C TYR A 20 -22.91 7.13 -2.51
N ILE A 21 -22.15 8.21 -2.75
CA ILE A 21 -20.78 8.32 -2.27
C ILE A 21 -20.71 8.45 -0.73
N GLU A 22 -21.78 8.92 -0.11
CA GLU A 22 -21.94 9.02 1.34
C GLU A 22 -22.57 7.77 1.97
N SER A 23 -23.04 6.83 1.15
CA SER A 23 -23.77 5.65 1.61
C SER A 23 -22.88 4.51 2.15
N GLU A 24 -23.51 3.60 2.88
CA GLU A 24 -22.92 2.31 3.26
C GLU A 24 -22.59 1.44 2.04
N PHE A 25 -23.30 1.59 0.92
CA PHE A 25 -23.01 0.84 -0.32
C PHE A 25 -21.62 1.17 -0.86
N TRP A 26 -21.24 2.44 -0.87
CA TRP A 26 -19.89 2.82 -1.29
C TRP A 26 -18.84 2.34 -0.29
N THR A 27 -19.15 2.39 1.00
CA THR A 27 -18.28 1.86 2.05
C THR A 27 -18.02 0.38 1.87
N GLU A 28 -19.08 -0.40 1.65
CA GLU A 28 -19.00 -1.83 1.37
C GLU A 28 -18.29 -2.11 0.04
N ARG A 29 -18.58 -1.33 -1.01
CA ARG A 29 -17.94 -1.49 -2.31
C ARG A 29 -16.42 -1.30 -2.23
N LYS A 30 -15.96 -0.30 -1.48
CA LYS A 30 -14.53 -0.09 -1.17
C LYS A 30 -13.96 -1.29 -0.41
N ARG A 31 -14.67 -1.79 0.61
CA ARG A 31 -14.24 -2.96 1.39
C ARG A 31 -14.04 -4.18 0.49
N LEU A 32 -15.02 -4.47 -0.39
CA LEU A 32 -14.95 -5.58 -1.34
C LEU A 32 -13.80 -5.42 -2.34
N TYR A 33 -13.59 -4.21 -2.88
CA TYR A 33 -12.47 -3.94 -3.78
C TYR A 33 -11.12 -4.23 -3.11
N PHE A 34 -10.90 -3.66 -1.91
CA PHE A 34 -9.62 -3.80 -1.20
C PHE A 34 -9.43 -5.17 -0.53
N ALA A 35 -10.44 -6.04 -0.51
CA ALA A 35 -10.28 -7.42 -0.09
C ALA A 35 -9.50 -8.25 -1.13
N THR A 36 -9.54 -7.85 -2.41
CA THR A 36 -8.90 -8.57 -3.53
C THR A 36 -7.81 -7.75 -4.21
N HIS A 37 -7.74 -6.44 -3.96
CA HIS A 37 -6.77 -5.53 -4.56
C HIS A 37 -5.90 -4.85 -3.50
N ALA A 38 -4.65 -4.57 -3.85
CA ALA A 38 -3.76 -3.79 -2.99
C ALA A 38 -4.36 -2.40 -2.71
N LYS A 39 -4.40 -2.01 -1.43
CA LYS A 39 -4.75 -0.65 -1.00
C LYS A 39 -3.58 0.30 -1.22
N ALA A 40 -3.23 0.50 -2.48
CA ALA A 40 -2.08 1.27 -2.93
C ALA A 40 -2.38 1.97 -4.25
N CYS A 41 -1.79 3.15 -4.44
CA CYS A 41 -2.00 3.94 -5.65
C CYS A 41 -1.42 3.18 -6.85
N ARG A 42 -2.23 3.04 -7.91
CA ARG A 42 -1.81 2.35 -9.15
C ARG A 42 -0.61 3.00 -9.85
N VAL A 43 -0.33 4.28 -9.57
CA VAL A 43 0.80 5.03 -10.13
C VAL A 43 2.04 4.92 -9.25
N CYS A 44 1.95 5.33 -7.98
CA CYS A 44 3.13 5.48 -7.11
C CYS A 44 3.22 4.50 -5.93
N GLY A 45 2.21 3.68 -5.69
CA GLY A 45 2.19 2.69 -4.61
C GLY A 45 1.88 3.22 -3.20
N LEU A 46 1.65 4.52 -3.00
CA LEU A 46 1.26 5.06 -1.69
C LEU A 46 -0.07 4.48 -1.22
N SER A 47 -0.19 4.20 0.09
CA SER A 47 -1.36 3.52 0.68
C SER A 47 -2.55 4.43 1.00
N GLN A 48 -2.32 5.75 1.06
CA GLN A 48 -3.38 6.74 1.22
C GLN A 48 -4.07 6.96 -0.14
N VAL A 49 -5.15 6.19 -0.35
CA VAL A 49 -5.86 6.14 -1.62
C VAL A 49 -7.36 6.30 -1.47
N ASP A 50 -7.93 6.93 -2.49
CA ASP A 50 -9.34 6.93 -2.79
C ASP A 50 -9.62 5.98 -3.96
N LEU A 51 -10.85 5.49 -4.06
CA LEU A 51 -11.28 4.63 -5.16
C LEU A 51 -11.94 5.49 -6.23
N HIS A 52 -11.29 5.60 -7.38
CA HIS A 52 -11.73 6.41 -8.51
C HIS A 52 -12.66 5.62 -9.44
N HIS A 53 -13.79 6.20 -9.83
CA HIS A 53 -14.69 5.63 -10.84
C HIS A 53 -14.20 5.91 -12.26
N LEU A 54 -13.92 4.86 -13.01
CA LEU A 54 -13.61 4.90 -14.44
C LEU A 54 -14.89 4.90 -15.29
N GLN A 55 -15.95 4.29 -14.77
CA GLN A 55 -17.25 4.25 -15.42
C GLN A 55 -18.35 4.31 -14.36
N TYR A 56 -19.25 5.28 -14.52
CA TYR A 56 -20.42 5.47 -13.68
C TYR A 56 -21.64 4.75 -14.27
N GLY A 57 -22.58 4.33 -13.42
CA GLY A 57 -23.91 3.88 -13.85
C GLY A 57 -24.44 2.59 -13.21
N SER A 58 -23.66 1.88 -12.40
CA SER A 58 -24.11 0.68 -11.69
C SER A 58 -23.70 0.75 -10.22
N TYR A 59 -24.17 1.77 -9.52
CA TYR A 59 -23.74 2.08 -8.15
C TYR A 59 -23.98 0.90 -7.19
N GLY A 60 -22.91 0.47 -6.51
CA GLY A 60 -22.92 -0.71 -5.62
C GLY A 60 -22.69 -2.04 -6.35
N HIS A 61 -22.79 -2.06 -7.67
CA HIS A 61 -22.59 -3.22 -8.54
C HIS A 61 -21.50 -2.97 -9.58
N GLU A 62 -20.64 -1.97 -9.38
CA GLU A 62 -19.56 -1.67 -10.32
C GLU A 62 -18.58 -2.84 -10.40
N GLN A 63 -18.19 -3.20 -11.62
CA GLN A 63 -17.12 -4.16 -11.84
C GLN A 63 -15.80 -3.58 -11.31
N ASP A 64 -14.93 -4.41 -10.72
CA ASP A 64 -13.63 -3.95 -10.20
C ASP A 64 -12.80 -3.22 -11.27
N LYS A 65 -12.89 -3.64 -12.53
CA LYS A 65 -12.20 -2.97 -13.65
C LYS A 65 -12.65 -1.52 -13.86
N HIS A 66 -13.85 -1.15 -13.41
CA HIS A 66 -14.37 0.23 -13.48
C HIS A 66 -13.90 1.10 -12.30
N LEU A 67 -13.00 0.58 -11.46
CA LEU A 67 -12.51 1.26 -10.27
C LEU A 67 -10.97 1.20 -10.22
N ALA A 68 -10.35 2.30 -9.80
CA ALA A 68 -8.90 2.35 -9.60
C ALA A 68 -8.54 3.04 -8.28
N ALA A 69 -7.66 2.42 -7.51
CA ALA A 69 -7.09 3.04 -6.32
C ALA A 69 -6.05 4.10 -6.71
N LEU A 70 -6.30 5.37 -6.36
CA LEU A 70 -5.41 6.49 -6.63
C LEU A 70 -5.20 7.31 -5.36
N CYS A 71 -3.96 7.78 -5.12
CA CYS A 71 -3.75 8.80 -4.11
C CYS A 71 -4.27 10.15 -4.59
N ARG A 72 -4.51 11.08 -3.67
CA ARG A 72 -5.08 12.40 -3.96
C ARG A 72 -4.33 13.13 -5.08
N VAL A 73 -3.00 13.08 -5.08
CA VAL A 73 -2.14 13.72 -6.10
C VAL A 73 -2.45 13.21 -7.50
N HIS A 74 -2.44 11.89 -7.71
CA HIS A 74 -2.70 11.31 -9.03
C HIS A 74 -4.19 11.37 -9.41
N HIS A 75 -5.07 11.32 -8.43
CA HIS A 75 -6.50 11.50 -8.63
C HIS A 75 -6.83 12.90 -9.16
N ASP A 76 -6.27 13.93 -8.53
CA ASP A 76 -6.53 15.32 -8.93
C ASP A 76 -5.80 15.66 -10.25
N ALA A 77 -4.62 15.08 -10.48
CA ALA A 77 -3.91 15.21 -11.76
C ALA A 77 -4.69 14.59 -12.93
N LEU A 78 -5.33 13.43 -12.72
CA LEU A 78 -6.21 12.81 -13.70
C LEU A 78 -7.40 13.74 -14.01
N HIS A 79 -8.10 14.23 -12.99
CA HIS A 79 -9.21 15.18 -13.17
C HIS A 79 -8.77 16.46 -13.87
N LYS A 80 -7.57 16.96 -13.59
CA LYS A 80 -7.00 18.13 -14.28
C LYS A 80 -6.72 17.84 -15.76
N TRP A 81 -6.27 16.63 -16.09
CA TRP A 81 -5.91 16.26 -17.46
C TRP A 81 -7.14 16.08 -18.37
N MET A 82 -8.24 15.51 -17.87
CA MET A 82 -9.38 15.15 -18.72
C MET A 82 -10.78 15.62 -18.27
N GLY A 83 -10.88 16.17 -17.06
CA GLY A 83 -12.15 16.52 -16.41
C GLY A 83 -12.93 15.30 -15.90
N VAL A 84 -14.09 15.56 -15.29
CA VAL A 84 -15.00 14.53 -14.79
C VAL A 84 -16.01 14.17 -15.87
N ARG A 85 -16.14 12.89 -16.22
CA ARG A 85 -17.11 12.39 -17.22
C ARG A 85 -17.69 11.06 -16.77
N LYS A 86 -18.84 10.67 -17.34
CA LYS A 86 -19.54 9.42 -17.00
C LYS A 86 -18.75 8.15 -17.36
N ASN A 87 -17.93 8.21 -18.41
CA ASN A 87 -17.06 7.10 -18.81
C ASN A 87 -15.70 7.66 -19.21
N THR A 88 -14.69 7.31 -18.43
CA THR A 88 -13.30 7.72 -18.56
C THR A 88 -12.37 6.51 -18.63
N TYR A 89 -12.91 5.31 -18.88
CA TYR A 89 -12.18 4.05 -18.71
C TYR A 89 -10.82 4.04 -19.40
N TYR A 90 -10.80 4.28 -20.71
CA TYR A 90 -9.55 4.25 -21.48
C TYR A 90 -8.61 5.38 -21.09
N GLN A 91 -9.15 6.58 -20.88
CA GLN A 91 -8.36 7.74 -20.51
C GLN A 91 -7.68 7.55 -19.14
N THR A 92 -8.38 7.00 -18.16
CA THR A 92 -7.81 6.69 -16.85
C THR A 92 -6.74 5.62 -16.94
N VAL A 93 -6.94 4.57 -17.75
CA VAL A 93 -5.93 3.53 -17.98
C VAL A 93 -4.68 4.13 -18.63
N ASP A 94 -4.85 4.91 -19.71
CA ASP A 94 -3.75 5.57 -20.42
C ASP A 94 -2.98 6.52 -19.50
N PHE A 95 -3.69 7.30 -18.68
CA PHE A 95 -3.09 8.17 -17.68
C PHE A 95 -2.28 7.39 -16.64
N ILE A 96 -2.85 6.32 -16.08
CA ILE A 96 -2.17 5.50 -15.07
C ILE A 96 -0.89 4.90 -15.65
N GLU A 97 -0.94 4.33 -16.84
CA GLU A 97 0.24 3.71 -17.47
C GLU A 97 1.31 4.75 -17.80
N ALA A 98 0.92 5.91 -18.34
CA ALA A 98 1.86 6.98 -18.65
C ALA A 98 2.51 7.57 -17.40
N GLU A 99 1.75 7.86 -16.34
CA GLU A 99 2.28 8.41 -15.09
C GLU A 99 3.10 7.37 -14.32
N ARG A 100 2.71 6.09 -14.37
CA ARG A 100 3.49 5.01 -13.76
C ARG A 100 4.84 4.86 -14.45
N ALA A 101 4.90 4.94 -15.77
CA ALA A 101 6.17 4.93 -16.51
C ALA A 101 7.08 6.10 -16.10
N LYS A 102 6.53 7.32 -15.99
CA LYS A 102 7.28 8.49 -15.50
C LYS A 102 7.75 8.32 -14.05
N PHE A 103 6.90 7.78 -13.18
CA PHE A 103 7.25 7.51 -11.80
C PHE A 103 8.40 6.49 -11.70
N MET A 104 8.34 5.42 -12.49
CA MET A 104 9.42 4.43 -12.54
C MET A 104 10.73 5.03 -13.06
N GLU A 105 10.68 5.82 -14.12
CA GLU A 105 11.88 6.47 -14.67
C GLU A 105 12.53 7.41 -13.66
N THR A 106 11.73 8.25 -12.99
CA THR A 106 12.23 9.19 -11.98
C THR A 106 12.76 8.49 -10.73
N ASN A 107 12.09 7.42 -10.27
CA ASN A 107 12.54 6.67 -9.11
C ASN A 107 13.78 5.80 -9.41
N ASN A 108 13.93 5.29 -10.63
CA ASN A 108 15.12 4.56 -11.07
C ASN A 108 16.33 5.51 -11.29
N ARG A 109 16.08 6.76 -11.67
CA ARG A 109 17.11 7.81 -11.77
C ARG A 109 17.51 8.43 -10.45
N ARG A 110 16.83 8.14 -9.33
CA ARG A 110 17.35 8.54 -8.01
C ARG A 110 18.68 7.81 -7.81
N PRO A 111 19.82 8.52 -7.66
CA PRO A 111 21.04 7.84 -7.26
C PRO A 111 20.75 7.10 -5.96
N ALA A 112 21.32 5.91 -5.77
CA ALA A 112 21.22 5.09 -4.56
C ALA A 112 21.76 5.78 -3.27
N ALA A 113 21.89 7.10 -3.29
CA ALA A 113 22.53 7.97 -2.31
C ALA A 113 21.57 8.47 -1.22
N VAL A 114 20.52 7.72 -0.90
CA VAL A 114 20.00 7.68 0.47
C VAL A 114 19.95 6.23 0.91
N SER A 115 21.08 5.53 0.81
CA SER A 115 21.42 4.66 1.92
C SER A 115 21.50 5.57 3.14
N ILE A 116 20.47 5.56 4.00
CA ILE A 116 20.67 5.96 5.39
C ILE A 116 21.92 5.19 5.80
N ALA A 117 23.03 5.89 6.03
CA ALA A 117 24.24 5.26 6.51
C ALA A 117 23.77 4.45 7.72
N ARG A 118 23.82 3.12 7.64
CA ARG A 118 23.69 2.27 8.81
C ARG A 118 24.66 2.90 9.80
N ALA A 119 24.14 3.40 10.93
CA ALA A 119 24.99 3.89 12.00
C ALA A 119 26.10 2.84 12.17
N PRO A 120 27.38 3.23 12.22
CA PRO A 120 28.46 2.27 12.29
C PRO A 120 28.14 1.30 13.42
N ALA A 121 28.20 0.00 13.13
CA ALA A 121 27.93 -1.03 14.12
C ALA A 121 28.74 -0.69 15.37
N ASN A 122 28.04 -0.38 16.48
CA ASN A 122 28.70 -0.01 17.72
C ASN A 122 29.59 -1.21 18.10
N PRO A 123 30.94 -1.07 18.12
CA PRO A 123 31.85 -2.20 18.32
C PRO A 123 31.62 -2.91 19.66
N ARG A 124 30.91 -2.26 20.60
CA ARG A 124 30.56 -2.82 21.90
C ARG A 124 29.52 -3.93 21.85
N TYR A 125 28.74 -4.06 20.78
CA TYR A 125 27.71 -5.09 20.64
C TYR A 125 27.81 -5.80 19.29
N SER A 126 28.92 -6.52 19.10
CA SER A 126 29.03 -7.57 18.08
C SER A 126 28.60 -8.91 18.67
N PHE A 127 27.95 -9.75 17.88
CA PHE A 127 27.63 -11.14 18.27
C PHE A 127 28.87 -11.90 18.74
N ALA A 128 30.04 -11.64 18.16
CA ALA A 128 31.31 -12.22 18.59
C ALA A 128 31.65 -11.86 20.05
N ASN A 129 31.48 -10.59 20.44
CA ASN A 129 31.76 -10.14 21.81
C ASN A 129 30.75 -10.70 22.81
N LEU A 130 29.50 -10.93 22.38
CA LEU A 130 28.47 -11.56 23.21
C LEU A 130 28.79 -13.03 23.48
N VAL A 131 29.19 -13.78 22.46
CA VAL A 131 29.59 -15.19 22.60
C VAL A 131 30.83 -15.31 23.49
N ASP A 132 31.81 -14.43 23.33
CA ASP A 132 33.00 -14.38 24.20
C ASP A 132 32.63 -14.07 25.65
N ASP A 133 31.76 -13.08 25.91
CA ASP A 133 31.30 -12.75 27.26
C ASP A 133 30.52 -13.88 27.92
N MET A 134 29.72 -14.62 27.15
CA MET A 134 28.99 -15.79 27.64
C MET A 134 29.90 -17.00 27.91
N ALA A 135 31.02 -17.11 27.18
CA ALA A 135 31.98 -18.21 27.35
C ALA A 135 33.03 -17.92 28.45
N ARG A 136 33.26 -16.65 28.83
CA ARG A 136 34.23 -16.24 29.88
C ARG A 136 34.13 -17.01 31.21
N PRO A 137 32.94 -17.31 31.76
CA PRO A 137 32.84 -18.08 33.00
C PRO A 137 33.40 -19.50 32.86
N ILE A 138 33.23 -20.12 31.68
CA ILE A 138 33.69 -21.47 31.37
C ILE A 138 35.21 -21.48 31.22
N TRP A 139 35.77 -20.51 30.49
CA TRP A 139 37.22 -20.36 30.34
C TRP A 139 37.93 -20.11 31.68
N ASN A 140 37.35 -19.28 32.56
CA ASN A 140 37.92 -19.02 33.89
C ASN A 140 37.91 -20.27 34.77
N LEU A 141 36.88 -21.12 34.68
CA LEU A 141 36.80 -22.41 35.38
C LEU A 141 37.84 -23.40 34.85
N LEU A 142 38.04 -23.48 33.53
CA LEU A 142 39.03 -24.36 32.91
C LEU A 142 40.47 -23.91 33.20
N ALA A 143 40.72 -22.59 33.25
CA ALA A 143 42.02 -22.02 33.63
C ALA A 143 42.35 -22.25 35.11
N PHE A 144 41.35 -22.18 36.01
CA PHE A 144 41.51 -22.52 37.44
C PHE A 144 41.82 -24.00 37.67
N LEU A 145 41.35 -24.89 36.78
CA LEU A 145 41.59 -26.33 36.83
C LEU A 145 42.84 -26.79 36.05
N GLY A 146 43.63 -25.85 35.51
CA GLY A 146 44.92 -26.15 34.86
C GLY A 146 44.82 -26.90 33.52
N LEU A 147 43.64 -26.95 32.90
CA LEU A 147 43.44 -27.58 31.59
C LEU A 147 43.71 -26.58 30.47
N ASN A 148 44.98 -26.26 30.24
CA ASN A 148 45.39 -25.48 29.08
C ASN A 148 45.42 -26.40 27.84
N HIS A 149 44.53 -26.18 26.87
CA HIS A 149 44.71 -26.71 25.53
C HIS A 149 45.86 -25.95 24.86
N THR A 150 46.99 -26.62 24.68
CA THR A 150 48.04 -26.20 23.76
C THR A 150 47.73 -26.72 22.36
N LYS A 151 47.78 -25.79 21.40
CA LYS A 151 47.66 -25.87 19.94
C LYS A 151 46.26 -25.99 19.34
#